data_AF-A0A9D7NF34-F1
#
_entry.id   AF-A0A9D7NF34-F1
#
_cell.length_a   1.000
_cell.length_b   1.000
_cell.length_c   1.000
_cell.angle_alpha   90.00
_cell.angle_beta   90.00
_cell.angle_gamma   90.00
#
_symmetry.space_group_name_H-M   'P 1'
#
loop_
_entity.id
_entity.type
_entity.pdbx_description
1 polymer ?
#
loop_
_entity_poly.entity_id
_entity_poly.type
_entity_poly.pdbx_seq_one_letter_code
_entity_poly.pdbx_strand_id
1 'polypeptide(L)'
;MILYDLGALWELRWDGLEKFIRSLDPRGSHIWSSATLYPADVRFRREQWFARWIDNLSTFSVGGMLEFHLHAGDGDTWNDVVMNRGDIVRTVSITSIEKTESNLNFRYFDLLTANEQKAQIELTREEVESN
;
A
#
# COMPACT_ATOMS: atom_id res chain seq x y z
N MET A 1 -7.37 -8.06 1.93
CA MET A 1 -6.61 -8.02 3.19
C MET A 1 -5.25 -8.61 2.92
N ILE A 2 -4.20 -7.98 3.45
CA ILE A 2 -2.83 -8.51 3.41
C ILE A 2 -2.47 -8.92 4.83
N LEU A 3 -1.93 -10.13 4.98
CA LEU A 3 -1.48 -10.68 6.25
C LEU A 3 0.00 -11.01 6.11
N TYR A 4 0.83 -10.47 6.99
CA TYR A 4 2.23 -10.86 7.13
C TYR A 4 2.42 -11.48 8.51
N ASP A 5 2.80 -12.75 8.55
CA ASP A 5 3.00 -13.49 9.78
C ASP A 5 4.17 -14.46 9.66
N LEU A 6 5.07 -14.45 10.65
CA LEU A 6 6.26 -15.31 10.71
C LEU A 6 7.07 -15.43 9.39
N GLY A 7 7.15 -14.33 8.62
CA GLY A 7 7.87 -14.30 7.34
C GLY A 7 7.05 -14.75 6.13
N ALA A 8 5.81 -15.19 6.31
CA ALA A 8 4.89 -15.52 5.24
C ALA A 8 3.96 -14.33 4.92
N LEU A 9 3.81 -14.03 3.63
CA LEU A 9 2.92 -12.99 3.15
C LEU A 9 1.72 -13.61 2.43
N TRP A 10 0.52 -13.23 2.84
CA TRP A 10 -0.73 -13.76 2.32
C TRP A 10 -1.65 -12.65 1.87
N GLU A 11 -2.33 -12.89 0.76
CA GLU A 11 -3.49 -12.12 0.34
C GLU A 11 -4.75 -12.93 0.60
N LEU A 12 -5.71 -12.27 1.27
CA LEU A 12 -7.07 -12.75 1.43
C LEU A 12 -8.00 -11.78 0.70
N ARG A 13 -8.67 -12.26 -0.34
CA ARG A 13 -9.50 -11.44 -1.23
C ARG A 13 -10.89 -12.05 -1.34
N TRP A 14 -11.91 -11.20 -1.24
CA TRP A 14 -13.28 -11.54 -1.57
C TRP A 14 -13.71 -10.63 -2.72
N ASP A 15 -14.24 -11.21 -3.80
CA ASP A 15 -14.63 -10.46 -5.00
C ASP A 15 -16.13 -10.14 -5.08
N GLY A 16 -16.90 -10.52 -4.05
CA GLY A 16 -18.35 -10.42 -4.03
C GLY A 16 -19.05 -11.78 -4.20
N LEU A 17 -18.36 -12.76 -4.78
CA LEU A 17 -18.88 -14.09 -5.06
C LEU A 17 -18.10 -15.15 -4.28
N GLU A 18 -16.77 -15.15 -4.41
CA GLU A 18 -15.87 -16.17 -3.89
C GLU A 18 -14.73 -15.57 -3.08
N LYS A 19 -14.13 -16.42 -2.23
CA LYS A 19 -12.99 -16.07 -1.39
C LYS A 19 -11.75 -16.71 -1.98
N PHE A 20 -10.70 -15.92 -2.12
CA PHE A 20 -9.40 -16.32 -2.63
C PHE A 20 -8.35 -16.11 -1.54
N ILE A 21 -7.49 -17.11 -1.36
CA ILE A 21 -6.33 -17.04 -0.50
C ILE A 21 -5.11 -17.35 -1.37
N ARG A 22 -4.13 -16.45 -1.35
CA ARG A 22 -2.91 -16.57 -2.15
C ARG A 22 -1.69 -16.30 -1.27
N SER A 23 -0.69 -17.16 -1.37
CA SER A 23 0.65 -16.88 -0.84
C SER A 23 1.38 -15.94 -1.80
N LEU A 24 2.08 -14.95 -1.25
CA LEU A 24 2.87 -13.97 -1.97
C LEU A 24 4.34 -14.11 -1.56
N ASP A 25 5.26 -13.80 -2.47
CA ASP A 25 6.69 -13.74 -2.12
C ASP A 25 6.92 -12.55 -1.18
N PRO A 26 7.33 -12.77 0.09
CA PRO A 26 7.58 -11.68 1.05
C PRO A 26 8.76 -10.79 0.66
N ARG A 27 9.63 -11.23 -0.27
CA ARG A 27 10.76 -10.44 -0.78
C ARG A 27 10.42 -9.68 -2.06
N GLY A 28 9.23 -9.91 -2.61
CA GLY A 28 8.73 -9.25 -3.82
C GLY A 28 8.00 -7.94 -3.52
N SER A 29 7.88 -7.09 -4.54
CA SER A 29 7.02 -5.91 -4.51
C SER A 29 5.62 -6.27 -5.02
N HIS A 30 4.59 -5.93 -4.26
CA HIS A 30 3.20 -6.25 -4.60
C HIS A 30 2.31 -5.02 -4.46
N ILE A 31 1.35 -4.88 -5.37
CA ILE A 31 0.26 -3.91 -5.26
C ILE A 31 -1.06 -4.62 -5.01
N TRP A 32 -1.89 -4.05 -4.13
CA TRP A 32 -3.21 -4.57 -3.82
C TRP A 32 -4.29 -3.56 -4.20
N SER A 33 -5.38 -4.04 -4.80
CA SER A 33 -6.55 -3.23 -5.12
C SER A 33 -7.82 -4.02 -4.78
N SER A 34 -8.78 -3.36 -4.13
CA SER A 34 -10.04 -4.00 -3.74
C SER A 34 -10.79 -4.52 -4.97
N ALA A 35 -11.16 -5.81 -4.93
CA ALA A 35 -11.86 -6.48 -6.02
C ALA A 35 -13.30 -5.98 -6.20
N THR A 36 -13.96 -5.56 -5.11
CA THR A 36 -15.34 -5.06 -5.12
C THR A 36 -15.44 -3.59 -5.51
N LEU A 37 -14.37 -2.81 -5.34
CA LEU A 37 -14.34 -1.38 -5.67
C LEU A 37 -13.84 -1.11 -7.09
N TYR A 38 -12.85 -1.89 -7.55
CA TYR A 38 -12.20 -1.72 -8.84
C TYR A 38 -12.48 -2.91 -9.75
N PRO A 39 -13.09 -2.69 -10.93
CA PRO A 39 -13.20 -3.68 -12.00
C PRO A 39 -11.86 -4.28 -12.42
N ALA A 40 -11.89 -5.44 -13.08
CA ALA A 40 -10.68 -6.21 -13.42
C ALA A 40 -9.68 -5.42 -14.28
N ASP A 41 -10.18 -4.68 -15.27
CA ASP A 41 -9.39 -3.81 -16.15
C ASP A 41 -8.70 -2.68 -15.35
N VAL A 42 -9.39 -2.07 -14.39
CA VAL A 42 -8.81 -1.03 -13.53
C VAL A 42 -7.70 -1.58 -12.63
N ARG A 43 -7.92 -2.77 -12.04
CA ARG A 43 -6.88 -3.43 -11.23
C ARG A 43 -5.65 -3.75 -12.08
N PHE A 44 -5.85 -4.23 -13.29
CA PHE A 44 -4.77 -4.51 -14.23
C PHE A 44 -3.99 -3.23 -14.61
N ARG A 45 -4.67 -2.10 -14.88
CA ARG A 45 -3.99 -0.82 -15.12
C ARG A 45 -3.10 -0.42 -13.93
N ARG A 46 -3.59 -0.57 -12.70
CA ARG A 46 -2.82 -0.27 -11.48
C ARG A 46 -1.60 -1.18 -11.31
N GLU A 47 -1.74 -2.46 -11.61
CA GLU A 47 -0.62 -3.41 -11.65
C GLU A 47 0.43 -2.97 -12.68
N GLN A 48 0.01 -2.48 -13.85
CA GLN A 48 0.93 -1.96 -14.87
C GLN A 48 1.60 -0.64 -14.47
N TRP A 49 0.89 0.27 -13.80
CA TRP A 49 1.51 1.50 -13.27
C TRP A 49 2.56 1.17 -12.23
N PHE A 50 2.25 0.24 -11.33
CA PHE A 50 3.17 -0.19 -10.29
C PHE A 50 4.40 -0.89 -10.88
N ALA A 51 4.22 -1.83 -11.80
CA ALA A 51 5.33 -2.53 -12.46
C ALA A 51 6.26 -1.54 -13.17
N ARG A 52 5.70 -0.61 -13.96
CA ARG A 52 6.49 0.44 -14.63
C ARG A 52 7.21 1.33 -13.64
N TRP A 53 6.59 1.67 -12.52
CA TRP A 53 7.23 2.46 -11.49
C TRP A 53 8.42 1.72 -10.88
N ILE A 54 8.24 0.45 -10.50
CA ILE A 54 9.31 -0.42 -9.97
C ILE A 54 10.48 -0.54 -10.96
N ASP A 55 10.21 -0.80 -12.24
CA ASP A 55 11.24 -0.98 -13.27
C ASP A 55 12.10 0.27 -13.49
N ASN A 56 11.56 1.46 -13.16
CA ASN A 56 12.26 2.74 -13.29
C ASN A 56 12.90 3.22 -11.97
N LEU A 57 12.78 2.47 -10.86
CA LEU A 57 13.39 2.83 -9.59
C LEU A 57 14.87 2.46 -9.56
N SER A 58 15.73 3.45 -9.27
CA SER A 58 17.13 3.19 -8.91
C SER A 58 17.27 2.67 -7.48
N THR A 59 16.42 3.15 -6.57
CA THR A 59 16.47 2.85 -5.13
C THR A 59 15.09 2.98 -4.50
N PHE A 60 14.74 2.07 -3.59
CA PHE A 60 13.53 2.19 -2.77
C PHE A 60 13.70 3.28 -1.72
N SER A 61 12.72 4.19 -1.63
CA SER A 61 12.65 5.21 -0.58
C SER A 61 11.20 5.48 -0.20
N VAL A 62 10.97 5.88 1.05
CA VAL A 62 9.63 6.29 1.52
C VAL A 62 9.07 7.44 0.69
N GLY A 63 9.92 8.43 0.35
CA GLY A 63 9.52 9.53 -0.52
C GLY A 63 9.03 9.05 -1.89
N GLY A 64 9.79 8.18 -2.56
CA GLY A 64 9.39 7.61 -3.85
C GLY A 64 8.10 6.79 -3.77
N MET A 65 7.92 6.01 -2.69
CA MET A 65 6.67 5.28 -2.45
C MET A 65 5.49 6.23 -2.28
N LEU A 66 5.64 7.32 -1.52
CA LEU A 66 4.60 8.32 -1.33
C LEU A 66 4.25 9.02 -2.64
N GLU A 67 5.25 9.42 -3.43
CA GLU A 67 5.05 10.02 -4.77
C GLU A 67 4.24 9.10 -5.69
N PHE A 68 4.55 7.80 -5.72
CA PHE A 68 3.72 6.84 -6.45
C PHE A 68 2.28 6.83 -5.96
N HIS A 69 2.06 6.73 -4.66
CA HIS A 69 0.70 6.67 -4.11
C HIS A 69 -0.09 7.96 -4.33
N LEU A 70 0.58 9.11 -4.37
CA LEU A 70 -0.04 10.42 -4.61
C LEU A 70 -0.39 10.63 -6.09
N HIS A 71 0.50 10.21 -7.00
CA HIS A 71 0.47 10.69 -8.39
C HIS A 71 0.30 9.60 -9.45
N ALA A 72 0.37 8.30 -9.10
CA ALA A 72 0.23 7.25 -10.09
C ALA A 72 -1.19 7.17 -10.66
N GLY A 73 -1.25 7.12 -11.99
CA GLY A 73 -2.50 7.18 -12.72
C GLY A 73 -2.28 7.48 -14.20
N ASP A 74 -3.37 7.63 -14.93
CA ASP A 74 -3.40 8.14 -16.30
C ASP A 74 -4.22 9.44 -16.44
N GLY A 75 -4.63 10.04 -15.32
CA GLY A 75 -5.43 11.25 -15.26
C GLY A 75 -6.94 10.98 -15.18
N ASP A 76 -7.35 9.71 -15.22
CA ASP A 76 -8.70 9.27 -14.89
C ASP A 76 -8.91 9.32 -13.37
N THR A 77 -9.36 10.47 -12.87
CA THR A 77 -9.57 10.69 -11.43
C THR A 77 -10.50 9.66 -10.80
N TRP A 78 -11.34 8.95 -11.56
CA TRP A 78 -12.21 7.91 -11.00
C TRP A 78 -11.47 6.63 -10.60
N ASN A 79 -10.30 6.39 -11.19
CA ASN A 79 -9.58 5.11 -11.11
C ASN A 79 -8.07 5.23 -10.85
N ASP A 80 -7.49 6.43 -10.96
CA ASP A 80 -6.15 6.78 -10.48
C ASP A 80 -5.95 6.35 -9.02
N VAL A 81 -4.69 6.17 -8.59
CA VAL A 81 -4.39 5.64 -7.24
C VAL A 81 -5.01 6.50 -6.15
N VAL A 82 -4.90 7.83 -6.28
CA VAL A 82 -5.78 8.78 -5.59
C VAL A 82 -7.05 8.92 -6.40
N MET A 83 -8.13 8.26 -5.97
CA MET A 83 -9.40 8.27 -6.69
C MET A 83 -10.37 9.32 -6.14
N ASN A 84 -11.24 9.83 -7.02
CA ASN A 84 -12.43 10.61 -6.69
C ASN A 84 -13.55 10.28 -7.70
N ARG A 85 -14.62 9.62 -7.21
CA ARG A 85 -15.84 9.29 -7.97
C ARG A 85 -16.96 10.27 -7.64
N GLY A 86 -16.78 11.51 -8.09
CA GLY A 86 -17.77 12.59 -7.96
C GLY A 86 -18.06 13.00 -6.51
N ASP A 87 -17.03 12.99 -5.65
CA ASP A 87 -17.07 13.28 -4.21
C ASP A 87 -17.98 12.36 -3.37
N ILE A 88 -18.56 11.32 -3.98
CA ILE A 88 -19.34 10.29 -3.27
C ILE A 88 -18.39 9.28 -2.62
N VAL A 89 -17.38 8.83 -3.37
CA VAL A 89 -16.33 7.93 -2.87
C VAL A 89 -14.98 8.46 -3.36
N ARG A 90 -14.09 8.79 -2.43
CA ARG A 90 -12.76 9.33 -2.75
C ARG A 90 -11.70 8.86 -1.76
N THR A 91 -10.46 8.90 -2.19
CA THR A 91 -9.31 8.73 -1.29
C THR A 91 -9.21 9.96 -0.41
N VAL A 92 -9.24 9.76 0.91
CA VAL A 92 -9.21 10.85 1.90
C VAL A 92 -7.85 10.97 2.59
N SER A 93 -7.03 9.92 2.56
CA SER A 93 -5.73 9.93 3.20
C SER A 93 -4.78 8.91 2.61
N ILE A 94 -3.49 9.12 2.85
CA ILE A 94 -2.42 8.13 2.62
C ILE A 94 -1.73 7.87 3.96
N THR A 95 -1.62 6.60 4.33
CA THR A 95 -0.89 6.17 5.52
C THR A 95 0.34 5.37 5.10
N SER A 96 1.49 5.71 5.65
CA SER A 96 2.75 5.00 5.44
C SER A 96 3.32 4.54 6.77
N ILE A 97 3.78 3.29 6.80
CA ILE A 97 4.49 2.70 7.93
C ILE A 97 5.82 2.19 7.40
N GLU A 98 6.90 2.73 7.93
CA GLU A 98 8.26 2.28 7.65
C GLU A 98 8.82 1.64 8.92
N LYS A 99 9.26 0.40 8.81
CA LYS A 99 9.98 -0.30 9.87
C LYS A 99 11.47 -0.26 9.57
N THR A 100 12.25 0.31 10.48
CA THR A 100 13.71 0.18 10.52
C THR A 100 14.12 -0.80 11.62
N GLU A 101 15.42 -0.96 11.86
CA GLU A 101 15.92 -1.85 12.92
C GLU A 101 15.50 -1.40 14.32
N SER A 102 15.40 -0.09 14.54
CA SER A 102 15.19 0.51 15.86
C SER A 102 13.85 1.25 15.98
N ASN A 103 13.15 1.51 14.87
CA ASN A 103 11.97 2.36 14.87
C ASN A 103 10.87 1.84 13.95
N LEU A 104 9.64 2.18 14.32
CA LEU A 104 8.49 2.24 13.41
C LEU A 104 8.16 3.71 13.19
N ASN A 105 8.33 4.18 11.95
CA ASN A 105 7.95 5.51 11.53
C ASN A 105 6.56 5.45 10.90
N PHE A 106 5.60 6.15 11.49
CA PHE A 106 4.24 6.29 10.99
C PHE A 106 4.06 7.68 10.37
N ARG A 107 3.44 7.73 9.20
CA ARG A 107 3.01 8.96 8.55
C ARG A 107 1.56 8.83 8.13
N TYR A 108 0.78 9.86 8.41
CA TYR A 108 -0.59 9.99 7.96
C TYR A 108 -0.73 11.33 7.24
N PHE A 109 -1.12 11.28 5.97
CA PHE A 109 -1.36 12.45 5.16
C PHE A 109 -2.85 12.56 4.84
N ASP A 110 -3.50 13.60 5.35
CA ASP A 110 -4.90 13.92 5.07
C ASP A 110 -4.97 14.71 3.76
N LEU A 111 -5.57 14.11 2.73
CA LEU A 111 -5.69 14.71 1.41
C LEU A 111 -6.79 15.78 1.32
N LEU A 112 -7.68 15.85 2.32
CA LEU A 112 -8.75 16.85 2.36
C LEU A 112 -8.27 18.16 2.97
N THR A 113 -7.42 18.08 3.99
CA THR A 113 -6.89 19.24 4.70
C THR A 113 -5.44 19.58 4.35
N ALA A 114 -4.77 18.71 3.58
CA ALA A 114 -3.34 18.78 3.28
C ALA A 114 -2.44 18.76 4.54
N ASN A 115 -2.94 18.22 5.66
CA ASN A 115 -2.19 18.08 6.89
C ASN A 115 -1.43 16.76 6.93
N GLU A 116 -0.21 16.78 7.48
CA GLU A 116 0.59 15.59 7.75
C GLU A 116 0.77 15.40 9.26
N GLN A 117 0.54 14.18 9.73
CA GLN A 117 0.86 13.74 11.08
C GLN A 117 1.94 12.66 11.04
N LYS A 118 2.86 12.73 12.00
CA LYS A 118 3.97 11.78 12.13
C LYS A 118 3.98 11.23 13.54
N ALA A 119 4.21 9.93 13.66
CA ALA A 119 4.47 9.29 14.93
C ALA A 119 5.67 8.35 14.77
N GLN A 120 6.40 8.14 15.85
CA GLN A 120 7.52 7.21 15.87
C GLN A 120 7.43 6.37 17.13
N ILE A 121 7.69 5.08 16.98
CA ILE A 121 7.74 4.12 18.09
C ILE A 121 9.11 3.46 18.05
N GLU A 122 9.85 3.51 19.15
CA GLU A 122 11.10 2.76 19.27
C GLU A 122 10.81 1.26 19.43
N LEU A 123 11.56 0.43 18.72
CA LEU A 123 11.49 -1.02 18.81
C LEU A 123 12.52 -1.50 19.82
N THR A 124 12.06 -1.88 21.01
CA THR A 124 12.88 -2.60 21.97
C THR A 124 12.91 -4.08 21.60
N ARG A 125 14.10 -4.65 21.40
CA ARG A 125 14.25 -6.10 21.34
C ARG A 125 14.27 -6.61 22.77
N GLU A 126 13.25 -7.35 23.19
CA GLU A 126 13.41 -8.25 24.32
C GLU A 126 14.23 -9.45 23.82
N GLU A 127 15.41 -9.67 24.42
CA GLU A 127 16.14 -10.92 24.25
C GLU A 127 15.27 -12.02 24.85
N VAL A 128 14.62 -12.81 23.99
CA VAL A 128 14.01 -14.06 24.43
C VAL A 128 15.16 -15.01 24.72
N GLU A 129 15.56 -15.10 25.98
CA GLU A 129 16.50 -16.12 26.46
C GLU A 129 15.99 -17.49 26.00
N SER A 130 16.79 -18.15 25.17
CA SER A 130 16.52 -19.51 24.71
C SER A 130 16.88 -20.45 25.86
N ASN A 131 15.89 -21.04 26.52
CA ASN A 131 16.09 -22.18 27.44
C ASN A 131 16.32 -23.48 26.67
#